data_AF-A0A4R6VDK3-F1
#
_entry.id   AF-A0A4R6VDK3-F1
#
_cell.length_a   1.000
_cell.length_b   1.000
_cell.length_c   1.000
_cell.angle_alpha   90.00
_cell.angle_beta   90.00
_cell.angle_gamma   90.00
#
_symmetry.space_group_name_H-M   'P 1'
#
loop_
_entity.id
_entity.type
_entity.pdbx_description
1 polymer ?
#
loop_
_entity_poly.entity_id
_entity_poly.type
_entity_poly.pdbx_seq_one_letter_code
_entity_poly.pdbx_strand_id
1 'polypeptide(L)'
;MGSRSTSPRRHRTRYLAALSGAAVVALTVLSITSAPVAGADAGPDRAAKPRPTTTTTTAPPTTTTTAPPTTTTTAPPSGGRDPLRQPFASSSIWNMPIGSGAVYVPANLPAIPGNDTGSRVPQIDDEPIVLSPGAPLTQVLASSGGWGGNRCKTQKTVLATVPIPANYVLPSDNKNQSASFLAADGRTVVSTQPLARCAAGGPATSYVRYPDQDIYGPGIQGSHGGSGMSGLGGSIRVGELRPGEQGPRHALKINLYARGELAQCATRSECFRWPAVKSDSYAVGWYGAATGNTNTAMRMGSLLAIPPDVDLASLGLQTEPARQIAWTLQNYGAYVVDDTYGPSFALNAEHGPGGNTRTQFRNDYGLDFEVYASAPNAWSRDLQRLRTALAAVDNNSPTSVGGGGTPRQPLLPELTPPASAPGARTQATEPATAETRAPGPVTSTPAVPAR
;
A
#
# COMPACT_ATOMS: atom_id res chain seq x y z
N MET A 1 -22.42 61.05 -52.88
CA MET A 1 -22.60 62.31 -52.13
C MET A 1 -22.15 62.09 -50.69
N GLY A 2 -21.26 62.95 -50.19
CA GLY A 2 -21.23 63.40 -48.79
C GLY A 2 -20.74 62.45 -47.70
N SER A 3 -19.58 62.79 -47.12
CA SER A 3 -18.92 62.15 -45.98
C SER A 3 -19.61 62.41 -44.63
N ARG A 4 -19.38 61.53 -43.63
CA ARG A 4 -18.59 61.87 -42.43
C ARG A 4 -18.30 60.66 -41.54
N SER A 5 -17.09 60.71 -41.00
CA SER A 5 -16.40 59.77 -40.12
C SER A 5 -16.67 60.11 -38.65
N THR A 6 -16.78 59.10 -37.79
CA THR A 6 -16.32 59.19 -36.38
C THR A 6 -15.82 57.83 -35.87
N SER A 7 -14.61 57.87 -35.33
CA SER A 7 -13.76 56.79 -34.79
C SER A 7 -14.22 56.26 -33.42
N PRO A 8 -13.89 55.00 -33.04
CA PRO A 8 -14.22 54.43 -31.74
C PRO A 8 -13.23 54.83 -30.62
N ARG A 9 -13.78 55.24 -29.46
CA ARG A 9 -13.01 55.54 -28.24
C ARG A 9 -12.45 54.27 -27.61
N ARG A 10 -11.13 54.25 -27.44
CA ARG A 10 -10.37 53.35 -26.56
C ARG A 10 -10.69 53.67 -25.10
N HIS A 11 -11.19 52.69 -24.34
CA HIS A 11 -11.13 52.76 -22.88
C HIS A 11 -9.75 52.27 -22.40
N ARG A 12 -8.92 53.23 -21.99
CA ARG A 12 -7.81 53.01 -21.07
C ARG A 12 -8.40 52.96 -19.66
N THR A 13 -8.24 51.85 -18.96
CA THR A 13 -8.40 51.81 -17.50
C THR A 13 -7.02 51.72 -16.88
N ARG A 14 -6.78 52.68 -15.97
CA ARG A 14 -5.52 52.97 -15.31
C ARG A 14 -5.22 51.90 -14.25
N TYR A 15 -3.96 51.48 -14.21
CA TYR A 15 -3.35 50.89 -13.02
C TYR A 15 -3.36 51.92 -11.90
N LEU A 16 -3.94 51.56 -10.75
CA LEU A 16 -3.67 52.19 -9.47
C LEU A 16 -3.22 51.09 -8.51
N ALA A 17 -1.99 51.24 -8.04
CA ALA A 17 -1.39 50.45 -6.98
C ALA A 17 -2.13 50.71 -5.67
N ALA A 18 -2.41 49.64 -4.91
CA ALA A 18 -2.70 49.72 -3.50
C ALA A 18 -1.59 49.00 -2.74
N LEU A 19 -0.81 49.79 -2.02
CA LEU A 19 0.20 49.38 -1.06
C LEU A 19 -0.47 48.81 0.21
N SER A 20 0.14 47.72 0.70
CA SER A 20 0.51 47.48 2.10
C SER A 20 -0.56 47.59 3.19
N GLY A 21 -1.02 46.43 3.65
CA GLY A 21 -1.67 46.25 4.95
C GLY A 21 -1.33 44.88 5.53
N ALA A 22 -0.14 44.77 6.14
CA ALA A 22 0.26 43.57 6.88
C ALA A 22 -0.45 43.57 8.25
N ALA A 23 -1.34 42.61 8.48
CA ALA A 23 -1.83 42.29 9.81
C ALA A 23 -0.88 41.27 10.45
N VAL A 24 -0.05 41.76 11.36
CA VAL A 24 0.77 40.95 12.26
C VAL A 24 -0.16 40.30 13.29
N VAL A 25 -0.38 39.00 13.18
CA VAL A 25 -0.94 38.21 14.29
C VAL A 25 0.22 37.84 15.19
N ALA A 26 0.33 38.54 16.32
CA ALA A 26 1.26 38.21 17.39
C ALA A 26 0.82 36.89 18.04
N LEU A 27 1.58 35.82 17.81
CA LEU A 27 1.47 34.57 18.56
C LEU A 27 2.31 34.73 19.84
N THR A 28 1.64 34.90 20.97
CA THR A 28 2.26 34.90 22.29
C THR A 28 2.78 33.49 22.59
N VAL A 29 4.10 33.33 22.60
CA VAL A 29 4.78 32.12 23.08
C VAL A 29 4.65 32.08 24.60
N LEU A 30 3.77 31.23 25.11
CA LEU A 30 3.75 30.89 26.53
C LEU A 30 4.81 29.81 26.76
N SER A 31 6.00 30.24 27.18
CA SER A 31 7.07 29.37 27.65
C SER A 31 6.65 28.72 28.97
N ILE A 32 6.33 27.43 28.95
CA ILE A 32 6.20 26.63 30.18
C ILE A 32 7.58 26.05 30.46
N THR A 33 8.31 26.70 31.36
CA THR A 33 9.54 26.18 31.96
C THR A 33 9.16 25.10 32.97
N SER A 34 9.35 23.82 32.64
CA SER A 34 9.42 22.76 33.65
C SER A 34 10.86 22.62 34.14
N ALA A 35 11.11 23.17 35.33
CA ALA A 35 12.33 22.97 36.12
C ALA A 35 12.45 21.51 36.60
N PRO A 36 13.68 21.03 36.90
CA PRO A 36 13.91 19.64 37.29
C PRO A 36 13.48 19.41 38.74
N VAL A 37 12.75 18.33 39.00
CA VAL A 37 12.54 17.85 40.37
C VAL A 37 13.77 17.05 40.77
N ALA A 38 14.42 17.58 41.80
CA ALA A 38 15.56 17.02 42.48
C ALA A 38 15.29 15.62 43.04
N GLY A 39 16.34 14.81 43.04
CA GLY A 39 16.39 13.52 43.72
C GLY A 39 16.12 13.65 45.21
N ALA A 40 15.46 12.63 45.75
CA ALA A 40 15.33 12.41 47.17
C ALA A 40 16.18 11.20 47.55
N ASP A 41 17.23 11.52 48.31
CA ASP A 41 17.85 10.79 49.41
C ASP A 41 18.08 9.28 49.33
N ALA A 42 19.37 8.96 49.27
CA ALA A 42 19.94 7.81 49.95
C ALA A 42 19.93 8.05 51.48
N GLY A 43 19.44 7.07 52.24
CA GLY A 43 19.58 6.99 53.69
C GLY A 43 19.81 5.53 54.13
N PRO A 44 20.55 5.29 55.23
CA PRO A 44 21.55 4.22 55.28
C PRO A 44 21.10 2.95 56.04
N ASP A 45 21.86 1.89 55.77
CA ASP A 45 22.12 0.69 56.57
C ASP A 45 21.24 0.42 57.79
N ARG A 46 20.49 -0.70 57.71
CA ARG A 46 20.22 -1.52 58.89
C ARG A 46 20.54 -3.00 58.63
N ALA A 47 21.62 -3.39 59.30
CA ALA A 47 22.11 -4.75 59.49
C ALA A 47 21.01 -5.79 59.73
N ALA A 48 21.03 -6.86 58.92
CA ALA A 48 20.32 -8.09 59.22
C ALA A 48 21.14 -8.93 60.22
N LYS A 49 20.59 -9.14 61.42
CA LYS A 49 21.10 -10.05 62.45
C LYS A 49 20.50 -11.44 62.23
N PRO A 50 21.28 -12.54 62.26
CA PRO A 50 20.76 -13.88 62.05
C PRO A 50 20.20 -14.47 63.35
N ARG A 51 19.07 -15.18 63.27
CA ARG A 51 18.58 -16.11 64.31
C ARG A 51 17.71 -17.21 63.66
N PRO A 52 17.53 -18.37 64.31
CA PRO A 52 17.90 -19.65 63.74
C PRO A 52 16.66 -20.56 63.57
N THR A 53 16.91 -21.85 63.36
CA THR A 53 15.97 -22.99 63.47
C THR A 53 15.07 -23.14 62.23
N THR A 54 14.84 -24.32 61.65
CA THR A 54 14.87 -25.70 62.16
C THR A 54 14.94 -26.62 60.94
N THR A 55 15.73 -27.69 60.98
CA THR A 55 15.69 -28.73 59.95
C THR A 55 14.43 -29.57 60.14
N THR A 56 13.50 -29.52 59.19
CA THR A 56 12.39 -30.47 59.10
C THR A 56 12.41 -31.07 57.71
N THR A 57 12.73 -32.36 57.65
CA THR A 57 12.69 -33.18 56.44
C THR A 57 11.22 -33.43 56.09
N THR A 58 10.72 -32.76 55.05
CA THR A 58 9.39 -33.03 54.48
C THR A 58 9.58 -33.51 53.05
N ALA A 59 9.04 -34.70 52.74
CA ALA A 59 9.06 -35.29 51.41
C ALA A 59 8.33 -34.39 50.38
N PRO A 60 8.74 -34.38 49.10
CA PRO A 60 8.11 -33.53 48.09
C PRO A 60 6.71 -34.05 47.73
N PRO A 61 5.70 -33.17 47.56
CA PRO A 61 4.43 -33.54 46.97
C PRO A 61 4.59 -33.79 45.47
N THR A 62 3.98 -34.86 44.98
CA THR A 62 3.92 -35.21 43.56
C THR A 62 2.99 -34.22 42.85
N THR A 63 3.55 -33.22 42.17
CA THR A 63 2.81 -32.35 41.26
C THR A 63 2.69 -33.02 39.90
N THR A 64 1.48 -33.43 39.54
CA THR A 64 1.13 -33.82 38.17
C THR A 64 1.10 -32.55 37.32
N THR A 65 2.21 -32.23 36.68
CA THR A 65 2.29 -31.17 35.66
C THR A 65 1.60 -31.67 34.39
N THR A 66 0.36 -31.26 34.16
CA THR A 66 -0.26 -31.39 32.83
C THR A 66 0.46 -30.43 31.88
N ALA A 67 1.24 -30.98 30.96
CA ALA A 67 1.91 -30.21 29.92
C ALA A 67 0.88 -29.47 29.05
N PRO A 68 1.12 -28.20 28.66
CA PRO A 68 0.31 -27.52 27.66
C PRO A 68 0.34 -28.30 26.34
N PRO A 69 -0.76 -28.32 25.55
CA PRO A 69 -0.78 -29.00 24.27
C PRO A 69 0.31 -28.39 23.38
N THR A 70 1.23 -29.25 22.94
CA THR A 70 2.30 -28.89 22.02
C THR A 70 1.66 -28.54 20.69
N THR A 71 1.57 -27.25 20.37
CA THR A 71 1.30 -26.80 19.00
C THR A 71 2.41 -27.32 18.12
N THR A 72 2.11 -28.38 17.37
CA THR A 72 3.02 -28.92 16.37
C THR A 72 3.01 -27.93 15.21
N THR A 73 3.87 -26.91 15.28
CA THR A 73 4.24 -26.14 14.09
C THR A 73 5.04 -27.11 13.22
N THR A 74 4.38 -27.74 12.26
CA THR A 74 5.06 -28.47 11.20
C THR A 74 5.97 -27.48 10.49
N ALA A 75 7.28 -27.63 10.68
CA ALA A 75 8.26 -26.89 9.90
C ALA A 75 7.99 -27.16 8.41
N PRO A 76 7.94 -26.13 7.55
CA PRO A 76 7.79 -26.34 6.12
C PRO A 76 8.94 -27.24 5.63
N PRO A 77 8.71 -28.11 4.63
CA PRO A 77 9.75 -28.98 4.11
C PRO A 77 10.96 -28.14 3.72
N SER A 78 12.14 -28.58 4.15
CA SER A 78 13.41 -27.92 3.87
C SER A 78 13.56 -27.73 2.35
N GLY A 79 13.49 -26.47 1.90
CA GLY A 79 13.64 -26.07 0.50
C GLY A 79 12.42 -25.41 -0.17
N GLY A 80 11.27 -25.34 0.49
CA GLY A 80 10.06 -24.69 -0.05
C GLY A 80 9.98 -23.18 0.23
N ARG A 81 9.47 -22.40 -0.74
CA ARG A 81 9.10 -20.98 -0.55
C ARG A 81 7.93 -20.87 0.44
N ASP A 82 8.00 -19.91 1.37
CA ASP A 82 6.94 -19.65 2.36
C ASP A 82 5.85 -18.73 1.75
N PRO A 83 4.60 -19.21 1.57
CA PRO A 83 3.52 -18.40 0.99
C PRO A 83 3.13 -17.20 1.87
N LEU A 84 3.44 -17.19 3.17
CA LEU A 84 3.13 -16.07 4.06
C LEU A 84 4.12 -14.91 3.90
N ARG A 85 5.31 -15.21 3.38
CA ARG A 85 6.34 -14.21 3.07
C ARG A 85 6.33 -13.80 1.62
N GLN A 86 6.15 -14.77 0.72
CA GLN A 86 6.20 -14.57 -0.72
C GLN A 86 5.05 -15.33 -1.39
N PRO A 87 3.82 -14.77 -1.34
CA PRO A 87 2.62 -15.44 -1.83
C PRO A 87 2.60 -15.58 -3.35
N PHE A 88 1.65 -16.38 -3.81
CA PHE A 88 1.30 -16.62 -5.20
C PHE A 88 2.30 -17.45 -5.99
N ALA A 89 1.80 -18.03 -7.09
CA ALA A 89 2.58 -18.86 -7.99
C ALA A 89 3.84 -18.12 -8.51
N SER A 90 4.88 -18.87 -8.89
CA SER A 90 6.10 -18.28 -9.46
C SER A 90 5.81 -17.50 -10.75
N SER A 91 4.78 -17.92 -11.47
CA SER A 91 4.27 -17.30 -12.70
C SER A 91 3.32 -16.11 -12.46
N SER A 92 3.01 -15.79 -11.21
CA SER A 92 2.18 -14.62 -10.88
C SER A 92 2.82 -13.34 -11.41
N ILE A 93 1.98 -12.37 -11.79
CA ILE A 93 2.43 -11.02 -12.19
C ILE A 93 3.31 -10.35 -11.13
N TRP A 94 3.12 -10.71 -9.86
CA TRP A 94 3.89 -10.17 -8.75
C TRP A 94 5.27 -10.80 -8.66
N ASN A 95 5.41 -12.06 -9.04
CA ASN A 95 6.62 -12.84 -8.88
C ASN A 95 7.47 -12.92 -10.16
N MET A 96 6.90 -12.52 -11.30
CA MET A 96 7.55 -12.55 -12.60
C MET A 96 8.59 -11.42 -12.73
N PRO A 97 9.87 -11.73 -12.93
CA PRO A 97 10.87 -10.72 -13.30
C PRO A 97 10.58 -10.16 -14.69
N ILE A 98 11.04 -8.94 -14.94
CA ILE A 98 11.09 -8.36 -16.28
C ILE A 98 11.83 -9.32 -17.20
N GLY A 99 11.31 -9.51 -18.41
CA GLY A 99 11.90 -10.39 -19.40
C GLY A 99 12.74 -9.64 -20.44
N SER A 100 13.67 -10.33 -21.09
CA SER A 100 14.53 -9.78 -22.13
C SER A 100 13.77 -9.32 -23.38
N GLY A 101 12.52 -9.73 -23.55
CA GLY A 101 11.62 -9.31 -24.62
C GLY A 101 10.82 -8.05 -24.30
N ALA A 102 11.02 -7.42 -23.13
CA ALA A 102 10.29 -6.23 -22.73
C ALA A 102 10.49 -5.07 -23.73
N VAL A 103 9.36 -4.50 -24.17
CA VAL A 103 9.31 -3.31 -25.03
C VAL A 103 8.95 -2.12 -24.17
N TYR A 104 9.82 -1.13 -24.12
CA TYR A 104 9.66 0.05 -23.29
C TYR A 104 9.14 1.23 -24.09
N VAL A 105 8.16 1.93 -23.53
CA VAL A 105 7.72 3.24 -24.01
C VAL A 105 7.85 4.27 -22.88
N PRO A 106 8.24 5.52 -23.17
CA PRO A 106 8.42 6.53 -22.12
C PRO A 106 7.15 6.71 -21.28
N ALA A 107 7.26 6.61 -19.95
CA ALA A 107 6.16 6.91 -19.05
C ALA A 107 5.95 8.43 -18.89
N ASN A 108 7.02 9.22 -19.08
CA ASN A 108 7.05 10.68 -18.93
C ASN A 108 6.54 11.16 -17.57
N LEU A 109 6.82 10.41 -16.51
CA LEU A 109 6.48 10.81 -15.15
C LEU A 109 7.34 12.01 -14.74
N PRO A 110 6.74 13.09 -14.21
CA PRO A 110 7.51 14.17 -13.63
C PRO A 110 8.20 13.70 -12.35
N ALA A 111 9.36 14.27 -12.06
CA ALA A 111 10.07 14.08 -10.79
C ALA A 111 9.13 14.36 -9.60
N ILE A 112 8.38 15.46 -9.69
CA ILE A 112 7.43 15.91 -8.68
C ILE A 112 6.01 15.86 -9.28
N PRO A 113 5.10 15.02 -8.75
CA PRO A 113 3.71 14.98 -9.20
C PRO A 113 3.06 16.36 -9.18
N GLY A 114 2.38 16.72 -10.27
CA GLY A 114 1.67 18.00 -10.39
C GLY A 114 2.54 19.26 -10.28
N ASN A 115 3.87 19.13 -10.31
CA ASN A 115 4.82 20.20 -9.98
C ASN A 115 4.57 20.87 -8.61
N ASP A 116 4.00 20.10 -7.66
CA ASP A 116 3.68 20.59 -6.32
C ASP A 116 4.72 20.09 -5.32
N THR A 117 5.51 20.99 -4.75
CA THR A 117 6.51 20.65 -3.73
C THR A 117 5.90 20.18 -2.39
N GLY A 118 4.59 20.39 -2.21
CA GLY A 118 3.78 19.81 -1.14
C GLY A 118 3.26 18.40 -1.43
N SER A 119 3.53 17.84 -2.61
CA SER A 119 3.28 16.42 -2.91
C SER A 119 4.15 15.51 -2.04
N ARG A 120 3.67 14.29 -1.78
CA ARG A 120 4.45 13.26 -1.08
C ARG A 120 5.17 12.36 -2.07
N VAL A 121 6.49 12.27 -1.93
CA VAL A 121 7.38 11.49 -2.81
C VAL A 121 8.45 10.80 -1.95
N PRO A 122 8.19 9.59 -1.42
CA PRO A 122 6.95 8.83 -1.58
C PRO A 122 5.90 9.20 -0.51
N GLN A 123 4.63 9.08 -0.89
CA GLN A 123 3.53 8.70 0.00
C GLN A 123 3.63 7.20 0.29
N ILE A 124 2.94 6.72 1.32
CA ILE A 124 2.74 5.28 1.50
C ILE A 124 1.26 4.97 1.68
N ASP A 125 0.81 3.98 0.92
CA ASP A 125 -0.52 3.40 1.05
C ASP A 125 -0.42 2.16 1.95
N ASP A 126 -1.03 2.24 3.12
CA ASP A 126 -0.92 1.20 4.14
C ASP A 126 -1.89 0.04 3.83
N GLU A 127 -1.37 -1.18 3.77
CA GLU A 127 -2.08 -2.41 3.42
C GLU A 127 -2.23 -3.31 4.65
N PRO A 128 -3.44 -3.42 5.24
CA PRO A 128 -3.71 -4.36 6.32
C PRO A 128 -3.58 -5.80 5.86
N ILE A 129 -2.42 -6.39 6.11
CA ILE A 129 -2.13 -7.77 5.70
C ILE A 129 -2.08 -8.66 6.94
N VAL A 130 -3.08 -9.53 7.07
CA VAL A 130 -3.34 -10.37 8.24
C VAL A 130 -3.24 -11.85 7.83
N LEU A 131 -2.03 -12.38 7.85
CA LEU A 131 -1.74 -13.76 7.45
C LEU A 131 -1.58 -14.69 8.66
N SER A 132 -2.54 -14.62 9.59
CA SER A 132 -2.54 -15.35 10.86
C SER A 132 -3.70 -16.36 10.91
N PRO A 133 -3.66 -17.46 10.14
CA PRO A 133 -4.82 -18.33 9.94
C PRO A 133 -5.31 -19.03 11.22
N GLY A 134 -4.45 -19.17 12.23
CA GLY A 134 -4.80 -19.72 13.55
C GLY A 134 -5.36 -18.70 14.55
N ALA A 135 -5.53 -17.43 14.17
CA ALA A 135 -6.10 -16.42 15.04
C ALA A 135 -7.62 -16.62 15.23
N PRO A 136 -8.24 -16.04 16.29
CA PRO A 136 -9.68 -16.12 16.49
C PRO A 136 -10.45 -15.60 15.27
N LEU A 137 -11.49 -16.34 14.87
CA LEU A 137 -12.41 -15.93 13.82
C LEU A 137 -13.13 -14.66 14.26
N THR A 138 -12.97 -13.61 13.46
CA THR A 138 -13.53 -12.29 13.70
C THR A 138 -14.43 -11.91 12.54
N GLN A 139 -15.62 -11.37 12.83
CA GLN A 139 -16.50 -10.84 11.80
C GLN A 139 -15.94 -9.53 11.25
N VAL A 140 -15.98 -9.39 9.92
CA VAL A 140 -15.84 -8.13 9.21
C VAL A 140 -17.25 -7.65 8.86
N LEU A 141 -17.72 -6.63 9.54
CA LEU A 141 -19.06 -6.07 9.37
C LEU A 141 -19.06 -4.97 8.30
N ALA A 142 -20.16 -4.82 7.58
CA ALA A 142 -20.32 -3.71 6.66
C ALA A 142 -20.30 -2.36 7.42
N SER A 143 -19.71 -1.35 6.81
CA SER A 143 -19.73 0.03 7.30
C SER A 143 -19.89 0.98 6.13
N SER A 144 -20.78 1.96 6.27
CA SER A 144 -20.98 3.04 5.31
C SER A 144 -19.90 4.13 5.39
N GLY A 145 -18.91 4.00 6.29
CA GLY A 145 -17.85 5.00 6.48
C GLY A 145 -16.97 5.22 5.25
N GLY A 146 -16.69 4.18 4.46
CA GLY A 146 -15.89 4.32 3.23
C GLY A 146 -14.58 5.09 3.45
N TRP A 147 -14.23 5.98 2.52
CA TRP A 147 -12.96 6.73 2.51
C TRP A 147 -12.98 8.09 3.23
N GLY A 148 -14.11 8.51 3.80
CA GLY A 148 -14.24 9.83 4.45
C GLY A 148 -15.11 9.86 5.70
N GLY A 149 -15.75 8.75 6.04
CA GLY A 149 -16.63 8.62 7.19
C GLY A 149 -16.01 7.76 8.30
N ASN A 150 -16.73 7.69 9.42
CA ASN A 150 -16.32 6.89 10.57
C ASN A 150 -16.61 5.39 10.32
N ARG A 151 -15.55 4.62 10.04
CA ARG A 151 -15.60 3.17 9.82
C ARG A 151 -15.86 2.38 11.09
N CYS A 152 -15.69 2.95 12.28
CA CYS A 152 -16.02 2.30 13.54
C CYS A 152 -17.52 2.11 13.75
N LYS A 153 -18.36 2.79 12.94
CA LYS A 153 -19.81 2.56 12.91
C LYS A 153 -20.11 1.30 12.10
N THR A 154 -20.61 0.28 12.79
CA THR A 154 -20.95 -1.01 12.21
C THR A 154 -22.38 -1.03 11.67
N GLN A 155 -22.62 -1.89 10.69
CA GLN A 155 -23.93 -2.37 10.29
C GLN A 155 -24.08 -3.84 10.66
N LYS A 156 -25.29 -4.40 10.55
CA LYS A 156 -25.55 -5.82 10.88
C LYS A 156 -25.04 -6.80 9.82
N THR A 157 -24.77 -6.35 8.60
CA THR A 157 -24.34 -7.21 7.50
C THR A 157 -22.91 -7.69 7.75
N VAL A 158 -22.71 -9.01 7.74
CA VAL A 158 -21.39 -9.63 7.79
C VAL A 158 -20.86 -9.76 6.36
N LEU A 159 -19.73 -9.10 6.06
CA LEU A 159 -19.04 -9.23 4.78
C LEU A 159 -18.14 -10.47 4.75
N ALA A 160 -17.48 -10.75 5.86
CA ALA A 160 -16.58 -11.88 6.00
C ALA A 160 -16.47 -12.35 7.45
N THR A 161 -16.00 -13.57 7.64
CA THR A 161 -15.49 -14.05 8.93
C THR A 161 -14.09 -14.59 8.68
N VAL A 162 -13.09 -13.95 9.26
CA VAL A 162 -11.66 -14.21 8.97
C VAL A 162 -10.84 -14.24 10.26
N PRO A 163 -9.71 -14.97 10.28
CA PRO A 163 -8.78 -14.94 11.41
C PRO A 163 -8.17 -13.55 11.59
N ILE A 164 -8.33 -12.94 12.77
CA ILE A 164 -7.66 -11.68 13.13
C ILE A 164 -7.13 -11.76 14.57
N PRO A 165 -5.81 -11.56 14.82
CA PRO A 165 -5.26 -11.56 16.17
C PRO A 165 -6.00 -10.57 17.07
N ALA A 166 -6.44 -10.99 18.26
CA ALA A 166 -7.34 -10.19 19.11
C ALA A 166 -6.80 -8.78 19.44
N ASN A 167 -5.48 -8.64 19.55
CA ASN A 167 -4.80 -7.37 19.85
C ASN A 167 -4.63 -6.43 18.65
N TYR A 168 -4.87 -6.90 17.42
CA TYR A 168 -4.73 -6.06 16.23
C TYR A 168 -5.83 -4.99 16.20
N VAL A 169 -5.42 -3.73 16.20
CA VAL A 169 -6.28 -2.54 16.12
C VAL A 169 -5.84 -1.72 14.92
N LEU A 170 -6.82 -1.28 14.14
CA LEU A 170 -6.63 -0.39 13.00
C LEU A 170 -7.65 0.75 13.10
N PRO A 171 -7.23 1.97 13.43
CA PRO A 171 -8.15 3.10 13.54
C PRO A 171 -8.90 3.38 12.25
N SER A 172 -10.08 4.00 12.38
CA SER A 172 -10.75 4.62 11.24
C SER A 172 -9.96 5.86 10.81
N ASP A 173 -9.57 5.90 9.55
CA ASP A 173 -8.96 7.07 8.91
C ASP A 173 -9.50 7.23 7.47
N ASN A 174 -8.86 8.07 6.66
CA ASN A 174 -9.21 8.33 5.26
C ASN A 174 -8.33 7.57 4.25
N LYS A 175 -7.48 6.63 4.70
CA LYS A 175 -6.58 5.87 3.83
C LYS A 175 -7.32 4.73 3.12
N ASN A 176 -6.72 4.18 2.06
CA ASN A 176 -7.34 3.10 1.29
C ASN A 176 -7.47 1.81 2.08
N GLN A 177 -6.47 1.44 2.89
CA GLN A 177 -6.51 0.28 3.79
C GLN A 177 -7.07 -0.98 3.09
N SER A 178 -6.52 -1.27 1.90
CA SER A 178 -6.81 -2.46 1.11
C SER A 178 -6.36 -3.70 1.89
N ALA A 179 -7.30 -4.43 2.46
CA ALA A 179 -7.01 -5.46 3.43
C ALA A 179 -7.02 -6.85 2.81
N SER A 180 -6.08 -7.69 3.25
CA SER A 180 -5.98 -9.09 2.86
C SER A 180 -5.82 -9.97 4.09
N PHE A 181 -6.65 -11.00 4.19
CA PHE A 181 -6.69 -11.96 5.29
C PHE A 181 -6.44 -13.36 4.75
N LEU A 182 -5.58 -14.14 5.40
CA LEU A 182 -5.53 -15.58 5.16
C LEU A 182 -6.62 -16.26 6.01
N ALA A 183 -7.55 -16.95 5.36
CA ALA A 183 -8.60 -17.70 6.02
C ALA A 183 -8.04 -18.87 6.84
N ALA A 184 -8.86 -19.44 7.73
CA ALA A 184 -8.46 -20.51 8.63
C ALA A 184 -8.06 -21.82 7.92
N ASP A 185 -8.44 -21.97 6.65
CA ASP A 185 -8.01 -23.09 5.81
C ASP A 185 -6.53 -23.00 5.37
N GLY A 186 -5.86 -21.88 5.66
CA GLY A 186 -4.45 -21.66 5.30
C GLY A 186 -4.22 -21.47 3.79
N ARG A 187 -5.28 -21.29 2.99
CA ARG A 187 -5.20 -21.19 1.52
C ARG A 187 -5.92 -19.98 0.96
N THR A 188 -7.13 -19.71 1.46
CA THR A 188 -8.01 -18.70 0.87
C THR A 188 -7.62 -17.31 1.35
N VAL A 189 -7.30 -16.41 0.42
CA VAL A 189 -7.07 -14.99 0.70
C VAL A 189 -8.40 -14.25 0.52
N VAL A 190 -8.91 -13.70 1.62
CA VAL A 190 -10.12 -12.87 1.64
C VAL A 190 -9.71 -11.41 1.62
N SER A 191 -10.33 -10.61 0.77
CA SER A 191 -10.01 -9.18 0.62
C SER A 191 -11.20 -8.26 0.85
N THR A 192 -10.97 -7.16 1.57
CA THR A 192 -11.98 -6.12 1.84
C THR A 192 -11.37 -4.72 1.76
N GLN A 193 -12.19 -3.70 1.54
CA GLN A 193 -11.72 -2.31 1.53
C GLN A 193 -12.84 -1.30 1.84
N PRO A 194 -12.50 -0.14 2.43
CA PRO A 194 -11.36 0.07 3.30
C PRO A 194 -11.61 -0.59 4.66
N LEU A 195 -10.58 -1.11 5.33
CA LEU A 195 -10.75 -1.75 6.65
C LEU A 195 -10.86 -0.71 7.77
N ALA A 196 -11.39 -1.12 8.92
CA ALA A 196 -11.00 -0.62 10.24
C ALA A 196 -11.22 -1.72 11.28
N ARG A 197 -10.55 -1.60 12.42
CA ARG A 197 -10.82 -2.37 13.63
C ARG A 197 -10.53 -1.51 14.84
N CYS A 198 -11.56 -0.81 15.32
CA CYS A 198 -11.37 0.29 16.27
C CYS A 198 -11.21 -0.15 17.73
N ALA A 199 -11.42 -1.43 18.04
CA ALA A 199 -11.24 -1.98 19.38
C ALA A 199 -10.61 -3.37 19.32
N ALA A 200 -9.67 -3.64 20.23
CA ALA A 200 -9.09 -4.97 20.41
C ALA A 200 -10.19 -5.98 20.79
N GLY A 201 -10.14 -7.18 20.21
CA GLY A 201 -11.12 -8.25 20.40
C GLY A 201 -12.49 -7.98 19.76
N GLY A 202 -12.75 -6.76 19.28
CA GLY A 202 -13.99 -6.40 18.60
C GLY A 202 -14.04 -6.85 17.14
N PRO A 203 -15.20 -6.68 16.48
CA PRO A 203 -15.33 -6.91 15.05
C PRO A 203 -14.45 -5.93 14.26
N ALA A 204 -14.05 -6.34 13.07
CA ALA A 204 -13.56 -5.41 12.06
C ALA A 204 -14.73 -4.87 11.24
N THR A 205 -14.49 -3.78 10.51
CA THR A 205 -15.46 -3.19 9.59
C THR A 205 -14.86 -2.92 8.24
N SER A 206 -15.68 -3.00 7.19
CA SER A 206 -15.27 -2.59 5.86
C SER A 206 -16.45 -2.12 5.01
N TYR A 207 -16.19 -1.39 3.93
CA TYR A 207 -17.25 -0.96 3.02
C TYR A 207 -17.68 -2.10 2.08
N VAL A 208 -16.70 -2.80 1.52
CA VAL A 208 -16.95 -3.82 0.49
C VAL A 208 -16.02 -5.02 0.64
N ARG A 209 -16.50 -6.19 0.20
CA ARG A 209 -15.72 -7.42 0.03
C ARG A 209 -15.48 -7.70 -1.46
N TYR A 210 -14.32 -8.27 -1.75
CA TYR A 210 -13.90 -8.67 -3.08
C TYR A 210 -13.88 -10.21 -3.23
N PRO A 211 -13.84 -10.74 -4.46
CA PRO A 211 -13.68 -12.17 -4.70
C PRO A 211 -12.43 -12.73 -4.03
N ASP A 212 -12.55 -13.95 -3.50
CA ASP A 212 -11.45 -14.62 -2.83
C ASP A 212 -10.35 -15.01 -3.83
N GLN A 213 -9.11 -15.06 -3.35
CA GLN A 213 -7.96 -15.53 -4.11
C GLN A 213 -7.35 -16.75 -3.44
N ASP A 214 -6.57 -17.50 -4.20
CA ASP A 214 -5.76 -18.59 -3.69
C ASP A 214 -4.34 -18.09 -3.41
N ILE A 215 -3.80 -18.28 -2.21
CA ILE A 215 -2.43 -17.87 -1.86
C ILE A 215 -1.36 -18.62 -2.69
N TYR A 216 -1.73 -19.74 -3.31
CA TYR A 216 -0.89 -20.50 -4.26
C TYR A 216 -1.19 -20.15 -5.73
N GLY A 217 -2.23 -19.33 -5.98
CA GLY A 217 -2.71 -18.99 -7.30
C GLY A 217 -2.00 -17.77 -7.92
N PRO A 218 -2.59 -17.17 -8.97
CA PRO A 218 -1.98 -16.03 -9.68
C PRO A 218 -2.06 -14.72 -8.89
N GLY A 219 -3.00 -14.58 -7.96
CA GLY A 219 -3.09 -13.41 -7.06
C GLY A 219 -3.35 -12.07 -7.73
N ILE A 220 -3.92 -12.04 -8.94
CA ILE A 220 -4.04 -10.81 -9.71
C ILE A 220 -5.09 -9.86 -9.10
N GLN A 221 -6.28 -10.39 -8.80
CA GLN A 221 -7.43 -9.58 -8.40
C GLN A 221 -7.46 -9.34 -6.89
N GLY A 222 -8.15 -8.29 -6.47
CA GLY A 222 -8.44 -8.06 -5.06
C GLY A 222 -8.93 -6.65 -4.77
N SER A 223 -8.55 -6.15 -3.60
CA SER A 223 -9.20 -5.03 -2.94
C SER A 223 -8.75 -3.64 -3.39
N HIS A 224 -7.86 -3.45 -4.36
CA HIS A 224 -7.59 -2.10 -4.87
C HIS A 224 -8.79 -1.57 -5.66
N GLY A 225 -9.50 -0.59 -5.09
CA GLY A 225 -10.72 -0.01 -5.65
C GLY A 225 -10.56 0.52 -7.08
N GLY A 226 -9.43 1.15 -7.40
CA GLY A 226 -9.10 1.71 -8.70
C GLY A 226 -8.83 0.64 -9.74
N SER A 227 -7.89 -0.28 -9.50
CA SER A 227 -7.50 -1.31 -10.50
C SER A 227 -8.28 -2.62 -10.45
N GLY A 228 -8.86 -2.96 -9.30
CA GLY A 228 -9.35 -4.29 -8.97
C GLY A 228 -8.24 -5.31 -8.71
N MET A 229 -7.00 -4.85 -8.49
CA MET A 229 -5.84 -5.71 -8.27
C MET A 229 -5.66 -6.06 -6.78
N SER A 230 -4.82 -7.06 -6.51
CA SER A 230 -4.60 -7.64 -5.19
C SER A 230 -4.08 -6.65 -4.14
N GLY A 231 -4.65 -6.68 -2.92
CA GLY A 231 -4.09 -6.02 -1.73
C GLY A 231 -2.84 -6.71 -1.16
N LEU A 232 -2.67 -8.01 -1.42
CA LEU A 232 -1.55 -8.78 -0.89
C LEU A 232 -0.30 -8.68 -1.77
N GLY A 233 -0.42 -9.09 -3.04
CA GLY A 233 0.67 -9.07 -4.02
C GLY A 233 1.21 -7.67 -4.29
N GLY A 234 2.53 -7.58 -4.39
CA GLY A 234 3.26 -6.35 -4.69
C GLY A 234 3.35 -5.31 -3.58
N SER A 235 2.73 -5.55 -2.42
CA SER A 235 2.93 -4.74 -1.21
C SER A 235 4.32 -4.98 -0.65
N ILE A 236 5.08 -3.92 -0.34
CA ILE A 236 6.36 -4.04 0.37
C ILE A 236 6.09 -4.60 1.77
N ARG A 237 6.61 -5.78 2.05
CA ARG A 237 6.41 -6.52 3.30
C ARG A 237 7.39 -6.03 4.37
N VAL A 238 7.00 -6.18 5.63
CA VAL A 238 7.92 -6.01 6.76
C VAL A 238 9.08 -6.99 6.58
N GLY A 239 10.31 -6.50 6.69
CA GLY A 239 11.53 -7.27 6.46
C GLY A 239 12.15 -7.17 5.06
N GLU A 240 11.52 -6.54 4.07
CA GLU A 240 12.07 -6.53 2.69
C GLU A 240 12.96 -5.34 2.33
N LEU A 241 12.74 -4.18 2.99
CA LEU A 241 13.62 -3.01 2.90
C LEU A 241 14.41 -2.89 4.20
N ARG A 242 15.54 -3.58 4.27
CA ARG A 242 16.42 -3.66 5.46
C ARG A 242 17.86 -3.31 5.09
N PRO A 243 18.66 -2.76 6.01
CA PRO A 243 20.08 -2.50 5.77
C PRO A 243 20.83 -3.77 5.35
N GLY A 244 21.66 -3.66 4.32
CA GLY A 244 22.44 -4.75 3.72
C GLY A 244 21.70 -5.61 2.69
N GLU A 245 20.39 -5.43 2.52
CA GLU A 245 19.60 -6.23 1.57
C GLU A 245 19.67 -5.68 0.14
N GLN A 246 19.31 -6.53 -0.82
CA GLN A 246 19.29 -6.18 -2.25
C GLN A 246 18.01 -5.44 -2.67
N GLY A 247 16.89 -5.72 -1.99
CA GLY A 247 15.54 -5.23 -2.28
C GLY A 247 14.51 -6.34 -2.51
N PRO A 248 13.20 -6.00 -2.51
CA PRO A 248 12.13 -6.97 -2.74
C PRO A 248 12.28 -7.77 -4.04
N ARG A 249 11.99 -9.07 -3.99
CA ARG A 249 12.08 -9.98 -5.15
C ARG A 249 10.72 -10.22 -5.78
N HIS A 250 9.98 -9.15 -6.00
CA HIS A 250 8.65 -9.16 -6.60
C HIS A 250 8.37 -7.76 -7.20
N ALA A 251 7.43 -7.68 -8.14
CA ALA A 251 6.95 -6.41 -8.67
C ALA A 251 6.25 -5.62 -7.57
N LEU A 252 6.48 -4.31 -7.50
CA LEU A 252 5.86 -3.46 -6.49
C LEU A 252 4.47 -2.99 -6.91
N LYS A 253 3.70 -2.46 -5.96
CA LYS A 253 2.52 -1.64 -6.22
C LYS A 253 2.87 -0.17 -6.04
N ILE A 254 2.37 0.66 -6.97
CA ILE A 254 2.48 2.11 -6.92
C ILE A 254 1.13 2.76 -7.18
N ASN A 255 0.92 3.93 -6.57
CA ASN A 255 -0.19 4.81 -6.91
C ASN A 255 0.36 6.09 -7.53
N LEU A 256 -0.32 6.59 -8.56
CA LEU A 256 0.07 7.77 -9.32
C LEU A 256 -0.99 8.87 -9.18
N TYR A 257 -0.59 10.11 -9.46
CA TYR A 257 -1.55 11.21 -9.55
C TYR A 257 -2.28 11.11 -10.89
N ALA A 258 -3.36 10.34 -10.93
CA ALA A 258 -3.94 9.88 -12.19
C ALA A 258 -4.45 11.04 -13.06
N ARG A 259 -4.90 12.13 -12.44
CA ARG A 259 -5.32 13.35 -13.14
C ARG A 259 -4.20 13.97 -13.98
N GLY A 260 -2.93 13.84 -13.59
CA GLY A 260 -1.79 14.35 -14.34
C GLY A 260 -1.02 13.30 -15.14
N GLU A 261 -1.02 12.05 -14.67
CA GLU A 261 -0.01 11.06 -15.06
C GLU A 261 -0.58 9.85 -15.81
N LEU A 262 -1.89 9.57 -15.69
CA LEU A 262 -2.55 8.54 -16.50
C LEU A 262 -3.16 9.15 -17.76
N ALA A 263 -3.41 8.30 -18.76
CA ALA A 263 -3.98 8.69 -20.03
C ALA A 263 -5.45 9.10 -19.90
N GLN A 264 -5.84 10.09 -20.68
CA GLN A 264 -7.24 10.36 -20.97
C GLN A 264 -7.89 9.13 -21.61
N CYS A 265 -9.16 8.93 -21.28
CA CYS A 265 -9.99 7.84 -21.76
C CYS A 265 -11.41 8.35 -21.99
N ALA A 266 -12.08 7.84 -23.03
CA ALA A 266 -13.47 8.18 -23.34
C ALA A 266 -14.44 7.20 -22.67
N THR A 267 -14.01 5.96 -22.46
CA THR A 267 -14.79 4.92 -21.78
C THR A 267 -14.03 4.30 -20.61
N ARG A 268 -14.76 3.71 -19.67
CA ARG A 268 -14.19 3.06 -18.46
C ARG A 268 -13.19 1.95 -18.82
N SER A 269 -13.50 1.17 -19.85
CA SER A 269 -12.65 0.08 -20.37
C SER A 269 -11.36 0.58 -21.01
N GLU A 270 -11.32 1.82 -21.48
CA GLU A 270 -10.10 2.44 -22.00
C GLU A 270 -9.19 2.99 -20.89
N CYS A 271 -9.69 3.22 -19.68
CA CYS A 271 -8.89 3.84 -18.61
C CYS A 271 -7.97 2.85 -17.89
N PHE A 272 -8.04 1.56 -18.21
CA PHE A 272 -7.20 0.51 -17.62
C PHE A 272 -6.63 -0.41 -18.70
N ARG A 273 -5.60 -1.16 -18.34
CA ARG A 273 -5.03 -2.24 -19.15
C ARG A 273 -4.71 -3.42 -18.25
N TRP A 274 -4.57 -4.60 -18.84
CA TRP A 274 -4.17 -5.80 -18.08
C TRP A 274 -2.88 -5.53 -17.29
N PRO A 275 -2.78 -5.98 -16.03
CA PRO A 275 -3.68 -6.89 -15.31
C PRO A 275 -4.84 -6.25 -14.54
N ALA A 276 -4.98 -4.92 -14.56
CA ALA A 276 -6.17 -4.29 -14.00
C ALA A 276 -7.44 -4.72 -14.74
N VAL A 277 -8.53 -4.86 -14.01
CA VAL A 277 -9.85 -5.26 -14.54
C VAL A 277 -10.86 -4.11 -14.50
N LYS A 278 -10.49 -3.00 -13.88
CA LYS A 278 -11.27 -1.77 -13.79
C LYS A 278 -10.34 -0.56 -13.60
N SER A 279 -10.96 0.62 -13.56
CA SER A 279 -10.36 1.90 -13.18
C SER A 279 -11.20 2.53 -12.05
N ASP A 280 -10.84 3.69 -11.50
CA ASP A 280 -11.65 4.43 -10.51
C ASP A 280 -12.96 4.92 -11.10
N SER A 281 -14.12 4.81 -10.43
CA SER A 281 -15.44 5.14 -11.03
C SER A 281 -15.55 6.52 -11.71
N TYR A 282 -14.69 7.47 -11.33
CA TYR A 282 -14.58 8.81 -11.87
C TYR A 282 -13.51 8.99 -12.96
N ALA A 283 -12.86 7.93 -13.44
CA ALA A 283 -11.71 8.00 -14.35
C ALA A 283 -12.00 8.74 -15.67
N VAL A 284 -13.18 8.53 -16.27
CA VAL A 284 -13.59 9.22 -17.50
C VAL A 284 -13.78 10.71 -17.21
N GLY A 285 -13.02 11.55 -17.90
CA GLY A 285 -12.98 12.99 -17.67
C GLY A 285 -12.06 13.44 -16.52
N TRP A 286 -11.46 12.51 -15.77
CA TRP A 286 -10.50 12.81 -14.69
C TRP A 286 -9.07 12.44 -15.06
N TYR A 287 -8.81 11.19 -15.45
CA TYR A 287 -7.46 10.74 -15.77
C TYR A 287 -6.87 11.58 -16.91
N GLY A 288 -5.63 12.02 -16.72
CA GLY A 288 -4.90 12.86 -17.67
C GLY A 288 -5.47 14.27 -17.88
N ALA A 289 -6.58 14.65 -17.23
CA ALA A 289 -7.25 15.92 -17.49
C ALA A 289 -6.43 17.16 -17.09
N ALA A 290 -5.46 17.03 -16.17
CA ALA A 290 -4.61 18.16 -15.78
C ALA A 290 -3.52 18.49 -16.82
N THR A 291 -3.14 17.53 -17.65
CA THR A 291 -2.01 17.64 -18.59
C THR A 291 -2.40 17.38 -20.05
N GLY A 292 -3.62 16.89 -20.30
CA GLY A 292 -4.00 16.37 -21.62
C GLY A 292 -3.21 15.12 -22.00
N ASN A 293 -2.83 14.29 -21.03
CA ASN A 293 -1.99 13.13 -21.29
C ASN A 293 -2.71 12.11 -22.17
N THR A 294 -2.16 11.82 -23.35
CA THR A 294 -2.70 10.85 -24.32
C THR A 294 -1.89 9.55 -24.41
N ASN A 295 -0.88 9.38 -23.55
CA ASN A 295 -0.02 8.20 -23.55
C ASN A 295 -0.79 6.96 -23.07
N THR A 296 -1.38 6.20 -24.00
CA THR A 296 -2.21 5.03 -23.68
C THR A 296 -1.45 3.91 -22.97
N ALA A 297 -0.11 3.96 -22.96
CA ALA A 297 0.67 3.01 -22.19
C ALA A 297 0.62 3.27 -20.68
N MET A 298 0.21 4.48 -20.26
CA MET A 298 0.04 4.92 -18.88
C MET A 298 -1.44 4.86 -18.48
N ARG A 299 -1.90 3.70 -18.03
CA ARG A 299 -3.27 3.46 -17.56
C ARG A 299 -3.24 2.75 -16.23
N MET A 300 -4.39 2.63 -15.58
CA MET A 300 -4.51 1.75 -14.43
C MET A 300 -4.08 0.33 -14.84
N GLY A 301 -3.25 -0.34 -14.04
CA GLY A 301 -2.65 -1.64 -14.36
C GLY A 301 -1.37 -1.60 -15.18
N SER A 302 -0.86 -0.44 -15.59
CA SER A 302 0.43 -0.38 -16.30
C SER A 302 1.57 -0.94 -15.44
N LEU A 303 2.40 -1.80 -16.04
CA LEU A 303 3.69 -2.21 -15.49
C LEU A 303 4.74 -1.17 -15.87
N LEU A 304 5.32 -0.52 -14.88
CA LEU A 304 6.44 0.42 -15.04
C LEU A 304 7.73 -0.22 -14.55
N ALA A 305 8.81 -0.07 -15.30
CA ALA A 305 10.12 -0.57 -14.91
C ALA A 305 11.22 0.38 -15.37
N ILE A 306 12.37 0.29 -14.72
CA ILE A 306 13.58 0.95 -15.20
C ILE A 306 14.13 0.09 -16.35
N PRO A 307 14.34 0.64 -17.56
CA PRO A 307 14.93 -0.12 -18.67
C PRO A 307 16.28 -0.75 -18.29
N PRO A 308 16.61 -1.95 -18.84
CA PRO A 308 17.80 -2.70 -18.43
C PRO A 308 19.12 -2.07 -18.87
N ASP A 309 19.08 -1.15 -19.83
CA ASP A 309 20.22 -0.37 -20.33
C ASP A 309 20.52 0.87 -19.48
N VAL A 310 19.61 1.24 -18.56
CA VAL A 310 19.89 2.27 -17.56
C VAL A 310 20.86 1.71 -16.51
N ASP A 311 22.04 2.33 -16.40
CA ASP A 311 22.95 2.08 -15.29
C ASP A 311 22.37 2.64 -13.98
N LEU A 312 22.05 1.76 -13.03
CA LEU A 312 21.50 2.18 -11.75
C LEU A 312 22.49 3.05 -10.95
N ALA A 313 23.80 2.90 -11.16
CA ALA A 313 24.80 3.74 -10.50
C ALA A 313 24.76 5.18 -11.04
N SER A 314 24.44 5.37 -12.31
CA SER A 314 24.34 6.70 -12.92
C SER A 314 23.13 7.51 -12.45
N LEU A 315 22.16 6.87 -11.78
CA LEU A 315 21.02 7.55 -11.16
C LEU A 315 21.42 8.40 -9.94
N GLY A 316 22.63 8.20 -9.39
CA GLY A 316 23.15 9.04 -8.29
C GLY A 316 22.35 8.88 -6.98
N LEU A 317 21.77 7.71 -6.74
CA LEU A 317 20.95 7.41 -5.57
C LEU A 317 21.79 7.39 -4.29
N GLN A 318 21.42 8.22 -3.33
CA GLN A 318 22.21 8.46 -2.12
C GLN A 318 21.86 7.48 -1.00
N THR A 319 20.58 7.13 -0.87
CA THR A 319 20.06 6.26 0.18
C THR A 319 20.09 4.79 -0.25
N GLU A 320 20.41 3.93 0.70
CA GLU A 320 20.36 2.48 0.50
C GLU A 320 18.97 1.95 0.12
N PRO A 321 17.88 2.31 0.81
CA PRO A 321 16.56 1.83 0.42
C PRO A 321 16.16 2.26 -0.99
N ALA A 322 16.63 3.42 -1.48
CA ALA A 322 16.34 3.81 -2.86
C ALA A 322 17.11 2.94 -3.86
N ARG A 323 18.35 2.54 -3.55
CA ARG A 323 19.09 1.56 -4.38
C ARG A 323 18.40 0.20 -4.41
N GLN A 324 17.85 -0.23 -3.28
CA GLN A 324 17.07 -1.48 -3.19
C GLN A 324 15.80 -1.42 -4.06
N ILE A 325 15.07 -0.30 -3.99
CA ILE A 325 13.91 -0.06 -4.86
C ILE A 325 14.34 0.04 -6.33
N ALA A 326 15.45 0.71 -6.65
CA ALA A 326 15.96 0.81 -8.01
C ALA A 326 16.24 -0.57 -8.63
N TRP A 327 16.92 -1.43 -7.86
CA TRP A 327 17.17 -2.81 -8.25
C TRP A 327 15.85 -3.56 -8.50
N THR A 328 14.88 -3.41 -7.60
CA THR A 328 13.56 -4.03 -7.73
C THR A 328 12.83 -3.54 -8.98
N LEU A 329 12.82 -2.23 -9.23
CA LEU A 329 12.15 -1.61 -10.37
C LEU A 329 12.78 -2.00 -11.72
N GLN A 330 14.08 -2.27 -11.78
CA GLN A 330 14.73 -2.76 -13.00
C GLN A 330 14.47 -4.25 -13.23
N ASN A 331 14.37 -5.04 -12.15
CA ASN A 331 14.28 -6.51 -12.25
C ASN A 331 12.86 -7.06 -12.24
N TYR A 332 11.90 -6.37 -11.62
CA TYR A 332 10.51 -6.80 -11.49
C TYR A 332 9.50 -5.71 -11.85
N GLY A 333 9.87 -4.43 -11.70
CA GLY A 333 9.00 -3.30 -11.99
C GLY A 333 7.97 -3.01 -10.90
N ALA A 334 6.97 -2.20 -11.24
CA ALA A 334 5.86 -1.83 -10.38
C ALA A 334 4.57 -1.64 -11.18
N TYR A 335 3.45 -2.16 -10.66
CA TYR A 335 2.12 -1.98 -11.22
C TYR A 335 1.42 -0.76 -10.65
N VAL A 336 0.80 0.04 -11.52
CA VAL A 336 -0.10 1.13 -11.12
C VAL A 336 -1.42 0.54 -10.64
N VAL A 337 -1.75 0.67 -9.36
CA VAL A 337 -2.93 0.01 -8.76
C VAL A 337 -4.04 0.95 -8.29
N ASP A 338 -3.74 2.22 -8.02
CA ASP A 338 -4.72 3.23 -7.60
C ASP A 338 -4.29 4.66 -8.00
N ASP A 339 -5.27 5.58 -7.96
CA ASP A 339 -5.06 7.03 -7.99
C ASP A 339 -4.73 7.56 -6.59
N THR A 340 -3.75 8.46 -6.47
CA THR A 340 -3.50 9.21 -5.23
C THR A 340 -4.51 10.35 -5.00
N TYR A 341 -5.37 10.63 -5.98
CA TYR A 341 -6.38 11.69 -6.06
C TYR A 341 -5.79 13.12 -6.07
N GLY A 342 -4.82 13.41 -5.21
CA GLY A 342 -3.99 14.61 -5.24
C GLY A 342 -2.56 14.33 -5.73
N PRO A 343 -1.75 15.38 -5.99
CA PRO A 343 -0.36 15.23 -6.40
C PRO A 343 0.46 14.45 -5.36
N SER A 344 0.83 13.21 -5.66
CA SER A 344 1.64 12.32 -4.83
C SER A 344 2.16 11.13 -5.63
N PHE A 345 3.13 10.42 -5.06
CA PHE A 345 3.61 9.12 -5.54
C PHE A 345 3.57 8.12 -4.39
N ALA A 346 2.67 7.14 -4.40
CA ALA A 346 2.62 6.18 -3.30
C ALA A 346 3.32 4.87 -3.63
N LEU A 347 4.01 4.31 -2.63
CA LEU A 347 4.35 2.89 -2.56
C LEU A 347 3.38 2.21 -1.61
N ASN A 348 2.92 1.00 -1.94
CA ASN A 348 2.01 0.26 -1.07
C ASN A 348 2.82 -0.67 -0.17
N ALA A 349 2.50 -0.70 1.12
CA ALA A 349 3.29 -1.44 2.09
C ALA A 349 2.46 -2.00 3.24
N GLU A 350 2.99 -3.06 3.84
CA GLU A 350 2.36 -3.75 4.95
C GLU A 350 2.16 -2.89 6.20
N HIS A 351 0.93 -2.94 6.72
CA HIS A 351 0.58 -2.54 8.06
C HIS A 351 -0.35 -3.58 8.72
N GLY A 352 0.25 -4.68 9.18
CA GLY A 352 -0.46 -5.83 9.74
C GLY A 352 -0.11 -6.11 11.20
N PRO A 353 -0.68 -7.17 11.80
CA PRO A 353 -0.27 -7.66 13.12
C PRO A 353 1.17 -8.16 13.16
N GLY A 354 1.76 -8.51 12.01
CA GLY A 354 3.18 -8.89 11.89
C GLY A 354 4.15 -7.71 11.95
N GLY A 355 3.66 -6.47 11.88
CA GLY A 355 4.47 -5.25 11.94
C GLY A 355 3.97 -4.15 11.01
N ASN A 356 4.71 -3.04 11.01
CA ASN A 356 4.42 -1.87 10.19
C ASN A 356 5.70 -1.45 9.44
N THR A 357 5.65 -1.41 8.12
CA THR A 357 6.80 -1.05 7.27
C THR A 357 7.30 0.37 7.56
N ARG A 358 6.43 1.34 7.88
CA ARG A 358 6.85 2.70 8.29
C ARG A 358 7.71 2.67 9.54
N THR A 359 7.26 1.93 10.57
CA THR A 359 7.97 1.82 11.85
C THR A 359 9.31 1.12 11.68
N GLN A 360 9.33 0.01 10.94
CA GLN A 360 10.59 -0.68 10.63
C GLN A 360 11.56 0.26 9.90
N PHE A 361 11.10 0.90 8.82
CA PHE A 361 11.93 1.77 8.00
C PHE A 361 12.57 2.90 8.81
N ARG A 362 11.79 3.53 9.70
CA ARG A 362 12.31 4.55 10.61
C ARG A 362 13.36 3.99 11.56
N ASN A 363 13.14 2.81 12.13
CA ASN A 363 14.08 2.20 13.06
C ASN A 363 15.40 1.81 12.37
N ASP A 364 15.32 1.32 11.13
CA ASP A 364 16.47 0.83 10.40
C ASP A 364 17.32 1.93 9.76
N TYR A 365 16.68 2.99 9.25
CA TYR A 365 17.36 4.04 8.48
C TYR A 365 17.37 5.41 9.15
N GLY A 366 16.64 5.61 10.25
CA GLY A 366 16.46 6.94 10.85
C GLY A 366 15.71 7.93 9.94
N LEU A 367 14.96 7.42 8.97
CA LEU A 367 14.23 8.19 7.97
C LEU A 367 12.73 7.92 8.06
N ASP A 368 11.93 8.94 7.79
CA ASP A 368 10.50 8.72 7.56
C ASP A 368 10.28 8.16 6.17
N PHE A 369 9.51 7.08 6.07
CA PHE A 369 9.17 6.49 4.77
C PHE A 369 8.39 7.49 3.93
N GLU A 370 7.40 8.15 4.53
CA GLU A 370 6.54 9.13 3.86
C GLU A 370 7.07 10.55 4.07
N VAL A 371 7.43 11.23 2.98
CA VAL A 371 8.03 12.57 3.02
C VAL A 371 7.53 13.43 1.87
N TYR A 372 7.56 14.74 2.08
CA TYR A 372 7.24 15.71 1.03
C TYR A 372 8.34 15.79 -0.03
N ALA A 373 7.98 16.18 -1.26
CA ALA A 373 8.93 16.45 -2.34
C ALA A 373 9.91 17.58 -1.99
N SER A 374 9.46 18.55 -1.18
CA SER A 374 10.27 19.63 -0.61
C SER A 374 11.21 19.21 0.51
N ALA A 375 11.10 18.00 1.04
CA ALA A 375 11.93 17.57 2.16
C ALA A 375 13.42 17.61 1.75
N PRO A 376 14.31 18.20 2.57
CA PRO A 376 15.73 18.35 2.23
C PRO A 376 16.52 17.03 2.32
N ASN A 377 15.86 15.90 2.59
CA ASN A 377 16.50 14.60 2.73
C ASN A 377 16.80 13.95 1.37
N ALA A 378 17.78 13.05 1.38
CA ALA A 378 18.21 12.30 0.21
C ALA A 378 17.12 11.33 -0.28
N TRP A 379 16.32 10.78 0.64
CA TRP A 379 15.26 9.84 0.35
C TRP A 379 14.25 10.38 -0.67
N SER A 380 13.68 11.56 -0.42
CA SER A 380 12.73 12.21 -1.34
C SER A 380 13.34 12.44 -2.73
N ARG A 381 14.57 12.96 -2.79
CA ARG A 381 15.26 13.22 -4.06
C ARG A 381 15.54 11.93 -4.84
N ASP A 382 15.88 10.86 -4.15
CA ASP A 382 16.12 9.57 -4.79
C ASP A 382 14.85 9.00 -5.41
N LEU A 383 13.69 9.09 -4.73
CA LEU A 383 12.42 8.67 -5.29
C LEU A 383 11.99 9.53 -6.49
N GLN A 384 12.28 10.84 -6.47
CA GLN A 384 12.06 11.73 -7.62
C GLN A 384 12.89 11.27 -8.85
N ARG A 385 14.14 10.85 -8.65
CA ARG A 385 15.00 10.31 -9.72
C ARG A 385 14.47 8.97 -10.24
N LEU A 386 14.07 8.08 -9.33
CA LEU A 386 13.48 6.79 -9.70
C LEU A 386 12.23 6.97 -10.54
N ARG A 387 11.34 7.89 -10.16
CA ARG A 387 10.14 8.21 -10.95
C ARG A 387 10.48 8.61 -12.39
N THR A 388 11.48 9.46 -12.58
CA THR A 388 11.89 9.90 -13.94
C THR A 388 12.58 8.81 -14.76
N ALA A 389 13.08 7.76 -14.13
CA ALA A 389 13.72 6.63 -14.81
C ALA A 389 12.74 5.54 -15.27
N LEU A 390 11.47 5.62 -14.86
CA LEU A 390 10.46 4.63 -15.20
C LEU A 390 9.97 4.77 -16.65
N ALA A 391 9.83 3.63 -17.31
CA ALA A 391 9.16 3.48 -18.59
C ALA A 391 8.08 2.40 -18.48
N ALA A 392 7.02 2.50 -19.29
CA ALA A 392 5.99 1.48 -19.33
C ALA A 392 6.46 0.28 -20.18
N VAL A 393 6.26 -0.94 -19.66
CA VAL A 393 6.49 -2.18 -20.40
C VAL A 393 5.25 -2.46 -21.24
N ASP A 394 5.28 -2.02 -22.50
CA ASP A 394 4.07 -1.93 -23.32
C ASP A 394 3.54 -3.29 -23.80
N ASN A 395 4.43 -4.27 -23.96
CA ASN A 395 4.07 -5.64 -24.31
C ASN A 395 3.81 -6.54 -23.09
N ASN A 396 3.55 -5.97 -21.91
CA ASN A 396 3.09 -6.73 -20.75
C ASN A 396 1.66 -7.24 -20.97
N SER A 397 1.46 -8.56 -20.99
CA SER A 397 0.18 -9.19 -21.30
C SER A 397 0.02 -10.54 -20.58
N PRO A 398 -1.19 -11.16 -20.58
CA PRO A 398 -1.38 -12.50 -20.02
C PRO A 398 -0.44 -13.57 -20.58
N THR A 399 0.05 -13.41 -21.82
CA THR A 399 0.95 -14.36 -22.49
C THR A 399 2.42 -13.90 -22.50
N SER A 400 2.71 -12.72 -21.97
CA SER A 400 4.05 -12.10 -21.96
C SER A 400 4.22 -11.25 -20.71
N VAL A 401 3.95 -11.83 -19.53
CA VAL A 401 4.11 -11.16 -18.24
C VAL A 401 5.54 -10.64 -18.11
N GLY A 402 5.71 -9.39 -17.70
CA GLY A 402 7.02 -8.74 -17.62
C GLY A 402 7.67 -8.46 -18.98
N GLY A 403 6.93 -8.61 -20.09
CA GLY A 403 7.42 -8.43 -21.46
C GLY A 403 7.92 -9.71 -22.14
N GLY A 404 7.90 -10.86 -21.45
CA GLY A 404 8.30 -12.16 -22.01
C GLY A 404 9.80 -12.28 -22.34
N GLY A 405 10.20 -13.42 -22.93
CA GLY A 405 11.61 -13.74 -23.16
C GLY A 405 12.28 -14.31 -21.90
N THR A 406 13.58 -14.10 -21.76
CA THR A 406 14.36 -14.63 -20.62
C THR A 406 14.24 -13.69 -19.41
N PRO A 407 13.76 -14.16 -18.25
CA PRO A 407 13.67 -13.35 -17.03
C PRO A 407 15.04 -12.77 -16.59
N ARG A 408 15.06 -11.51 -16.15
CA ARG A 408 16.25 -10.83 -15.62
C ARG A 408 16.75 -11.39 -14.29
N GLN A 409 15.86 -12.06 -13.55
CA GLN A 409 16.17 -12.79 -12.33
C GLN A 409 15.67 -14.23 -12.47
N PRO A 410 16.26 -15.21 -11.75
CA PRO A 410 15.69 -16.55 -11.69
C PRO A 410 14.24 -16.50 -11.22
N LEU A 411 13.39 -17.34 -11.80
CA LEU A 411 12.04 -17.55 -11.27
C LEU A 411 12.14 -18.07 -9.84
N LEU A 412 11.21 -17.63 -9.01
CA LEU A 412 11.08 -18.15 -7.66
C LEU A 412 10.70 -19.63 -7.69
N PRO A 413 11.15 -20.44 -6.71
CA PRO A 413 10.65 -21.80 -6.55
C PRO A 413 9.12 -21.82 -6.45
N GLU A 414 8.47 -22.76 -7.15
CA GLU A 414 7.03 -22.88 -7.10
C GLU A 414 6.55 -23.21 -5.69
N LEU A 415 5.40 -22.65 -5.30
CA LEU A 415 4.81 -23.01 -4.02
C LEU A 415 4.24 -24.42 -4.12
N THR A 416 4.44 -25.23 -3.08
CA THR A 416 3.78 -26.54 -2.99
C THR A 416 2.53 -26.40 -2.12
N PRO A 417 1.32 -26.55 -2.70
CA PRO A 417 0.10 -26.64 -1.91
C PRO A 417 0.20 -27.73 -0.83
N PRO A 418 -0.37 -27.52 0.37
CA PRO A 418 -0.59 -28.61 1.30
C PRO A 418 -1.44 -29.66 0.58
N ALA A 419 -1.13 -30.94 0.77
CA ALA A 419 -1.94 -32.02 0.22
C ALA A 419 -3.40 -31.77 0.61
N SER A 420 -4.29 -31.65 -0.39
CA SER A 420 -5.70 -31.44 -0.12
C SER A 420 -6.19 -32.61 0.74
N ALA A 421 -6.78 -32.33 1.90
CA ALA A 421 -7.40 -33.36 2.70
C ALA A 421 -8.41 -34.12 1.82
N PRO A 422 -8.41 -35.47 1.80
CA PRO A 422 -9.34 -36.23 0.98
C PRO A 422 -10.78 -35.91 1.44
N GLY A 423 -11.50 -35.13 0.65
CA GLY A 423 -12.87 -34.72 0.95
C GLY A 423 -13.30 -33.35 0.42
N ALA A 424 -12.37 -32.45 0.09
CA ALA A 424 -12.70 -31.18 -0.55
C ALA A 424 -12.98 -31.41 -2.05
N ARG A 425 -14.25 -31.66 -2.41
CA ARG A 425 -14.67 -31.68 -3.82
C ARG A 425 -14.30 -30.34 -4.45
N THR A 426 -13.51 -30.42 -5.51
CA THR A 426 -13.30 -29.35 -6.49
C THR A 426 -14.66 -28.98 -7.07
N GLN A 427 -15.25 -27.86 -6.65
CA GLN A 427 -16.19 -27.18 -7.52
C GLN A 427 -15.34 -26.52 -8.61
N ALA A 428 -15.38 -27.11 -9.80
CA ALA A 428 -14.91 -26.43 -10.99
C ALA A 428 -15.71 -25.12 -11.10
N THR A 429 -14.99 -24.00 -11.06
CA THR A 429 -15.57 -22.69 -11.34
C THR A 429 -15.96 -22.68 -12.82
N GLU A 430 -17.26 -22.80 -13.10
CA GLU A 430 -17.81 -22.43 -14.41
C GLU A 430 -17.49 -20.96 -14.70
N PRO A 431 -17.30 -20.56 -15.96
CA PRO A 431 -17.05 -19.16 -16.29
C PRO A 431 -18.26 -18.32 -15.86
N ALA A 432 -18.03 -17.34 -14.99
CA ALA A 432 -19.07 -16.44 -14.52
C ALA A 432 -19.56 -15.53 -15.66
N THR A 433 -20.57 -15.99 -16.39
CA THR A 433 -21.50 -15.14 -17.11
C THR A 433 -22.61 -14.66 -16.16
N ALA A 434 -23.01 -13.39 -16.31
CA ALA A 434 -24.07 -12.66 -15.60
C ALA A 434 -23.65 -11.92 -14.32
N GLU A 435 -23.17 -10.69 -14.56
CA GLU A 435 -23.08 -9.56 -13.65
C GLU A 435 -24.42 -9.32 -12.92
N THR A 436 -24.45 -9.58 -11.61
CA THR A 436 -25.56 -9.10 -10.77
C THR A 436 -25.29 -7.63 -10.45
N ARG A 437 -26.05 -6.75 -11.10
CA ARG A 437 -26.05 -5.29 -10.95
C ARG A 437 -25.97 -4.87 -9.49
N ALA A 438 -24.85 -4.28 -9.09
CA ALA A 438 -24.74 -3.55 -7.84
C ALA A 438 -25.75 -2.38 -7.83
N PRO A 439 -26.43 -2.09 -6.70
CA PRO A 439 -27.25 -0.89 -6.60
C PRO A 439 -26.37 0.35 -6.79
N GLY A 440 -26.78 1.22 -7.71
CA GLY A 440 -26.02 2.41 -8.09
C GLY A 440 -25.79 3.36 -6.90
N PRO A 441 -24.65 4.06 -6.87
CA PRO A 441 -24.37 5.02 -5.80
C PRO A 441 -25.36 6.18 -5.87
N VAL A 442 -25.97 6.49 -4.73
CA VAL A 442 -26.69 7.75 -4.53
C VAL A 442 -25.68 8.88 -4.69
N THR A 443 -25.91 9.75 -5.66
CA THR A 443 -25.09 10.93 -5.95
C THR A 443 -25.14 11.90 -4.78
N SER A 444 -24.09 11.92 -3.96
CA SER A 444 -23.79 13.08 -3.12
C SER A 444 -22.60 13.81 -3.72
N THR A 445 -22.89 14.86 -4.49
CA THR A 445 -21.92 15.83 -4.99
C THR A 445 -21.27 16.55 -3.79
N PRO A 446 -19.94 16.57 -3.64
CA PRO A 446 -19.30 17.48 -2.70
C PRO A 446 -19.35 18.90 -3.27
N ALA A 447 -19.88 19.85 -2.50
CA ALA A 447 -19.85 21.26 -2.84
C ALA A 447 -18.40 21.76 -2.87
N VAL A 448 -17.99 22.31 -4.01
CA VAL A 448 -16.76 23.12 -4.15
C VAL A 448 -17.01 24.46 -3.46
N PRO A 449 -16.24 24.86 -2.44
CA PRO A 449 -16.33 26.21 -1.92
C PRO A 449 -15.67 27.18 -2.90
N ALA A 450 -16.45 28.14 -3.41
CA ALA A 450 -15.96 29.24 -4.21
C ALA A 450 -15.24 30.27 -3.32
N ARG A 451 -13.95 30.52 -3.59
CA ARG A 451 -13.34 31.86 -3.72
C ARG A 451 -11.91 31.77 -4.22
#